data_AF-A0AA42B4U6-F1
#
_entry.id   AF-A0AA42B4U6-F1
#
_cell.length_a   1.000
_cell.length_b   1.000
_cell.length_c   1.000
_cell.angle_alpha   90.00
_cell.angle_beta   90.00
_cell.angle_gamma   90.00
#
_symmetry.space_group_name_H-M   'P 1'
#
loop_
_entity.id
_entity.type
_entity.pdbx_description
1 polymer ?
#
loop_
_entity_poly.entity_id
_entity_poly.type
_entity_poly.pdbx_seq_one_letter_code
_entity_poly.pdbx_strand_id
1 'polypeptide(L)'
;MDKVEGSTGNSRLPPSKLIPILCIDGGGVRGIIPSKILAFLEEQIQKLDGKDARLADYFDIITMLTAPDAHNRPLFAASEITQFYLDHCSKIFPQPNPYVLVNLINGFFEHAKKWIHDMVGGPKYDGKYLHTLVRELLGETRMHQTLTSVVIPAYDIKKRHTYIFSTEKAKAIEDPLLSDVCISTSAAPTYFPPHHFHVNARVNGEEEIREFNLIDGGVAANNPVSHCFILALIDSALVIEV
;
A
#
# COMPACT_ATOMS: atom_id res chain seq x y z
N MET A 1 -29.60 57.70 29.67
CA MET A 1 -29.77 56.71 28.60
C MET A 1 -28.37 56.38 28.12
N ASP A 2 -27.72 55.46 28.81
CA ASP A 2 -26.39 54.95 28.48
C ASP A 2 -26.51 53.45 28.30
N LYS A 3 -26.30 52.96 27.08
CA LYS A 3 -25.94 51.57 26.81
C LYS A 3 -24.93 51.56 25.68
N VAL A 4 -23.68 51.35 26.07
CA VAL A 4 -22.58 50.91 25.21
C VAL A 4 -22.78 49.42 24.97
N GLU A 5 -23.09 49.02 23.74
CA GLU A 5 -23.10 47.62 23.31
C GLU A 5 -21.66 47.17 23.05
N GLY A 6 -21.28 46.05 23.68
CA GLY A 6 -19.96 45.45 23.56
C GLY A 6 -19.77 44.76 22.21
N SER A 7 -18.65 45.07 21.55
CA SER A 7 -18.17 44.32 20.40
C SER A 7 -17.48 43.04 20.86
N THR A 8 -18.17 41.91 20.80
CA THR A 8 -17.52 40.58 20.75
C THR A 8 -17.32 40.21 19.29
N GLY A 9 -16.26 40.78 18.70
CA GLY A 9 -15.74 40.34 17.42
C GLY A 9 -15.17 38.93 17.58
N ASN A 10 -16.00 37.92 17.32
CA ASN A 10 -15.54 36.54 17.21
C ASN A 10 -14.82 36.41 15.86
N SER A 11 -13.52 36.71 15.84
CA SER A 11 -12.67 36.45 14.67
C SER A 11 -12.54 34.95 14.49
N ARG A 12 -13.51 34.35 13.79
CA ARG A 12 -13.34 33.02 13.21
C ARG A 12 -12.17 33.13 12.25
N LEU A 13 -11.03 32.57 12.65
CA LEU A 13 -9.96 32.22 11.72
C LEU A 13 -10.61 31.50 10.52
N PRO A 14 -10.15 31.76 9.27
CA PRO A 14 -10.68 31.03 8.12
C PRO A 14 -10.57 29.52 8.39
N PRO A 15 -11.56 28.70 7.99
CA PRO A 15 -11.48 27.26 8.22
C PRO A 15 -10.19 26.75 7.59
N SER A 16 -9.28 26.24 8.42
CA SER A 16 -8.07 25.58 7.96
C SER A 16 -8.47 24.53 6.93
N LYS A 17 -7.87 24.55 5.74
CA LYS A 17 -8.12 23.56 4.69
C LYS A 17 -8.02 22.15 5.29
N LEU A 18 -9.13 21.43 5.36
CA LEU A 18 -9.13 20.04 5.82
C LEU A 18 -8.47 19.19 4.74
N ILE A 19 -7.51 18.35 5.14
CA ILE A 19 -6.85 17.38 4.25
C ILE A 19 -7.41 15.99 4.61
N PRO A 20 -8.32 15.42 3.80
CA PRO A 20 -8.86 14.10 4.03
C PRO A 20 -7.81 13.02 3.73
N ILE A 21 -7.58 12.13 4.70
CA ILE A 21 -6.59 11.05 4.63
C ILE A 21 -7.29 9.71 4.84
N LEU A 22 -7.04 8.75 3.95
CA LEU A 22 -7.49 7.37 4.07
C LEU A 22 -6.31 6.43 4.36
N CYS A 23 -6.25 5.93 5.59
CA CYS A 23 -5.25 4.96 6.03
C CYS A 23 -5.84 3.55 6.12
N ILE A 24 -5.12 2.57 5.56
CA ILE A 24 -5.53 1.17 5.53
C ILE A 24 -4.38 0.31 6.05
N ASP A 25 -4.65 -0.45 7.09
CA ASP A 25 -3.68 -1.33 7.71
C ASP A 25 -3.33 -2.52 6.79
N GLY A 26 -2.07 -2.94 6.85
CA GLY A 26 -1.63 -4.21 6.27
C GLY A 26 -2.22 -5.41 7.02
N GLY A 27 -2.36 -6.54 6.33
CA GLY A 27 -2.95 -7.71 6.99
C GLY A 27 -3.01 -9.01 6.18
N GLY A 28 -2.34 -9.07 5.02
CA GLY A 28 -2.45 -10.18 4.10
C GLY A 28 -3.90 -10.46 3.73
N VAL A 29 -4.34 -11.73 3.84
CA VAL A 29 -5.72 -12.16 3.55
C VAL A 29 -6.79 -11.36 4.33
N ARG A 30 -6.46 -10.84 5.52
CA ARG A 30 -7.40 -10.04 6.33
C ARG A 30 -7.72 -8.68 5.72
N GLY A 31 -7.00 -8.24 4.69
CA GLY A 31 -7.32 -7.05 3.90
C GLY A 31 -8.72 -7.10 3.24
N ILE A 32 -9.35 -8.28 3.18
CA ILE A 32 -10.76 -8.40 2.80
C ILE A 32 -11.69 -7.60 3.73
N ILE A 33 -11.35 -7.45 5.02
CA ILE A 33 -12.15 -6.70 6.00
C ILE A 33 -12.20 -5.22 5.63
N PRO A 34 -11.08 -4.48 5.56
CA PRO A 34 -11.12 -3.08 5.13
C PRO A 34 -11.66 -2.96 3.70
N SER A 35 -11.41 -3.92 2.79
CA SER A 35 -12.00 -3.84 1.43
C SER A 35 -13.53 -3.79 1.45
N LYS A 36 -14.19 -4.55 2.33
CA LYS A 36 -15.65 -4.52 2.47
C LYS A 36 -16.16 -3.21 3.04
N ILE A 37 -15.42 -2.62 3.98
CA ILE A 37 -15.74 -1.30 4.55
C ILE A 37 -15.63 -0.22 3.46
N LEU A 38 -14.56 -0.24 2.66
CA LEU A 38 -14.36 0.69 1.55
C LEU A 38 -15.42 0.53 0.47
N ALA A 39 -15.80 -0.70 0.12
CA ALA A 39 -16.86 -0.97 -0.83
C ALA A 39 -18.19 -0.35 -0.37
N PHE A 40 -18.53 -0.51 0.92
CA PHE A 40 -19.71 0.11 1.50
C PHE A 40 -19.62 1.64 1.51
N LEU A 41 -18.45 2.20 1.88
CA LEU A 41 -18.23 3.65 1.91
C LEU A 41 -18.39 4.26 0.51
N GLU A 42 -17.75 3.68 -0.50
CA GLU A 42 -17.85 4.14 -1.89
C GLU A 42 -19.30 4.04 -2.41
N GLU A 43 -20.03 2.99 -2.04
CA GLU A 43 -21.46 2.86 -2.37
C GLU A 43 -22.30 4.00 -1.74
N GLN A 44 -22.02 4.39 -0.50
CA GLN A 44 -22.73 5.51 0.13
C GLN A 44 -22.41 6.84 -0.55
N ILE A 45 -21.15 7.07 -0.91
CA ILE A 45 -20.72 8.24 -1.67
C ILE A 45 -21.44 8.30 -3.03
N GLN A 46 -21.50 7.17 -3.74
CA GLN A 46 -22.18 7.09 -5.04
C GLN A 46 -23.69 7.35 -4.97
N LYS A 47 -24.35 7.02 -3.85
CA LYS A 47 -25.76 7.38 -3.62
C LYS A 47 -25.97 8.88 -3.47
N LEU A 48 -24.97 9.60 -2.97
CA LEU A 48 -25.04 11.05 -2.75
C LEU A 48 -24.63 11.83 -4.00
N ASP A 49 -23.50 11.45 -4.60
CA ASP A 49 -22.81 12.27 -5.61
C ASP A 49 -22.80 11.63 -7.00
N GLY A 50 -23.36 10.43 -7.14
CA GLY A 50 -23.54 9.72 -8.41
C GLY A 50 -22.64 8.50 -8.59
N LYS A 51 -23.07 7.60 -9.48
CA LYS A 51 -22.43 6.28 -9.74
C LYS A 51 -20.95 6.31 -10.12
N ASP A 52 -20.48 7.44 -10.65
CA ASP A 52 -19.12 7.59 -11.16
C ASP A 52 -18.14 8.05 -10.07
N ALA A 53 -18.64 8.45 -8.89
CA ALA A 53 -17.83 8.82 -7.74
C ALA A 53 -16.96 7.65 -7.26
N ARG A 54 -15.71 7.95 -6.89
CA ARG A 54 -14.73 6.99 -6.37
C ARG A 54 -14.04 7.55 -5.15
N LEU A 55 -13.51 6.69 -4.28
CA LEU A 55 -12.78 7.13 -3.07
C LEU A 55 -11.65 8.12 -3.38
N ALA A 56 -10.94 7.95 -4.50
CA ALA A 56 -9.86 8.84 -4.92
C ALA A 56 -10.31 10.28 -5.20
N ASP A 57 -11.60 10.55 -5.36
CA ASP A 57 -12.14 11.90 -5.55
C ASP A 57 -12.30 12.67 -4.24
N TYR A 58 -12.27 11.97 -3.09
CA TYR A 58 -12.61 12.53 -1.77
C TYR A 58 -11.46 12.54 -0.78
N PHE A 59 -10.38 11.81 -1.07
CA PHE A 59 -9.22 11.71 -0.19
C PHE A 59 -7.96 12.21 -0.92
N ASP A 60 -7.30 13.21 -0.34
CA ASP A 60 -6.07 13.78 -0.90
C ASP A 60 -4.88 12.82 -0.75
N ILE A 61 -4.87 12.05 0.35
CA ILE A 61 -3.83 11.08 0.67
C ILE A 61 -4.46 9.71 0.91
N ILE A 62 -3.97 8.69 0.21
CA ILE A 62 -4.43 7.29 0.36
C ILE A 62 -3.21 6.38 0.55
N THR A 63 -3.23 5.51 1.56
CA THR A 63 -2.12 4.58 1.87
C THR A 63 -2.23 3.24 1.12
N MET A 64 -3.15 3.19 0.16
CA MET A 64 -3.44 2.09 -0.73
C MET A 64 -3.24 2.56 -2.18
N LEU A 65 -3.01 1.61 -3.07
CA LEU A 65 -2.75 1.84 -4.49
C LEU A 65 -3.90 2.59 -5.16
N THR A 66 -3.60 3.78 -5.68
CA THR A 66 -4.47 4.57 -6.56
C THR A 66 -3.89 4.61 -7.97
N ALA A 67 -3.58 3.43 -8.51
CA ALA A 67 -3.12 3.30 -9.88
C ALA A 67 -4.20 3.81 -10.86
N PRO A 68 -3.84 4.65 -11.84
CA PRO A 68 -4.77 5.11 -12.86
C PRO A 68 -5.06 4.01 -13.89
N ASP A 69 -6.28 3.99 -14.40
CA ASP A 69 -6.64 3.32 -15.65
C ASP A 69 -6.35 4.22 -16.88
N ALA A 70 -6.74 3.76 -18.06
CA ALA A 70 -6.57 4.52 -19.31
C ALA A 70 -7.36 5.84 -19.37
N HIS A 71 -8.31 6.06 -18.46
CA HIS A 71 -9.14 7.26 -18.36
C HIS A 71 -8.74 8.14 -17.16
N ASN A 72 -7.60 7.87 -16.52
CA ASN A 72 -7.15 8.56 -15.32
C ASN A 72 -8.19 8.48 -14.17
N ARG A 73 -8.85 7.32 -14.06
CA ARG A 73 -9.72 6.92 -12.95
C ARG A 73 -9.08 5.76 -12.19
N PRO A 74 -9.50 5.45 -10.96
CA PRO A 74 -8.94 4.32 -10.22
C PRO A 74 -9.10 3.01 -10.99
N LEU A 75 -8.01 2.24 -11.08
CA LEU A 75 -7.98 0.93 -11.75
C LEU A 75 -9.05 -0.05 -11.24
N PHE A 76 -9.42 0.10 -9.96
CA PHE A 76 -10.48 -0.69 -9.32
C PHE A 76 -11.44 0.23 -8.57
N ALA A 77 -12.73 -0.04 -8.69
CA ALA A 77 -13.72 0.36 -7.72
C ALA A 77 -13.50 -0.39 -6.39
N ALA A 78 -13.94 0.20 -5.28
CA ALA A 78 -13.73 -0.38 -3.96
C ALA A 78 -14.38 -1.77 -3.80
N SER A 79 -15.51 -2.01 -4.49
CA SER A 79 -16.17 -3.32 -4.54
C SER A 79 -15.36 -4.40 -5.28
N GLU A 80 -14.64 -3.99 -6.34
CA GLU A 80 -13.78 -4.89 -7.14
C GLU A 80 -12.56 -5.33 -6.34
N ILE A 81 -12.07 -4.52 -5.40
CA ILE A 81 -11.00 -4.91 -4.48
C ILE A 81 -11.44 -6.12 -3.65
N THR A 82 -12.67 -6.15 -3.15
CA THR A 82 -13.15 -7.35 -2.43
C THR A 82 -13.20 -8.57 -3.33
N GLN A 83 -13.67 -8.40 -4.57
CA GLN A 83 -13.73 -9.50 -5.53
C GLN A 83 -12.33 -10.03 -5.85
N PHE A 84 -11.35 -9.13 -5.99
CA PHE A 84 -9.94 -9.48 -6.14
C PHE A 84 -9.43 -10.37 -4.99
N TYR A 85 -9.75 -10.03 -3.72
CA TYR A 85 -9.40 -10.90 -2.59
C TYR A 85 -10.02 -12.30 -2.74
N LEU A 86 -11.29 -12.41 -3.12
CA LEU A 86 -11.97 -13.69 -3.28
C LEU A 86 -11.36 -14.54 -4.40
N ASP A 87 -10.98 -13.93 -5.52
CA ASP A 87 -10.50 -14.63 -6.71
C ASP A 87 -9.02 -15.02 -6.63
N HIS A 88 -8.20 -14.22 -5.94
CA HIS A 88 -6.74 -14.36 -5.96
C HIS A 88 -6.15 -14.87 -4.65
N CYS A 89 -6.79 -14.72 -3.49
CA CYS A 89 -6.16 -15.10 -2.21
C CYS A 89 -5.78 -16.57 -2.11
N SER A 90 -6.58 -17.49 -2.64
CA SER A 90 -6.26 -18.92 -2.61
C SER A 90 -5.03 -19.29 -3.45
N LYS A 91 -4.69 -18.46 -4.45
CA LYS A 91 -3.52 -18.63 -5.33
C LYS A 91 -2.29 -17.87 -4.81
N ILE A 92 -2.50 -16.72 -4.16
CA ILE A 92 -1.44 -15.95 -3.47
C ILE A 92 -0.99 -16.69 -2.20
N PHE A 93 -1.94 -17.27 -1.47
CA PHE A 93 -1.74 -18.00 -0.21
C PHE A 93 -2.24 -19.44 -0.34
N PRO A 94 -1.59 -20.27 -1.19
CA PRO A 94 -2.02 -21.64 -1.42
C PRO A 94 -2.02 -22.45 -0.11
N GLN A 95 -3.18 -23.04 0.19
CA GLN A 95 -3.33 -23.92 1.34
C GLN A 95 -2.89 -25.33 0.96
N PRO A 96 -2.16 -26.04 1.84
CA PRO A 96 -1.80 -27.43 1.59
C PRO A 96 -3.07 -28.29 1.46
N ASN A 97 -3.12 -29.16 0.45
CA ASN A 97 -4.25 -30.05 0.24
C ASN A 97 -4.34 -31.06 1.41
N PRO A 98 -5.48 -31.13 2.13
CA PRO A 98 -5.63 -32.04 3.28
C PRO A 98 -5.46 -33.52 2.89
N TYR A 99 -5.76 -33.92 1.65
CA TYR A 99 -5.51 -35.29 1.17
C TYR A 99 -4.01 -35.59 0.97
N VAL A 100 -3.22 -34.58 0.59
CA VAL A 100 -1.75 -34.72 0.52
C VAL A 100 -1.18 -34.90 1.92
N LEU A 101 -1.72 -34.19 2.91
CA LEU A 101 -1.34 -34.36 4.31
C LEU A 101 -1.71 -35.75 4.85
N VAL A 102 -2.89 -36.28 4.51
CA VAL A 102 -3.35 -37.62 4.91
C VAL A 102 -2.58 -38.77 4.23
N ASN A 103 -2.15 -38.60 2.97
CA ASN A 103 -1.28 -39.57 2.30
C ASN A 103 0.18 -39.50 2.80
N LEU A 104 0.64 -38.33 3.26
CA LEU A 104 1.96 -38.14 3.86
C LEU A 104 2.10 -38.80 5.24
N ILE A 105 1.07 -38.71 6.09
CA ILE A 105 1.08 -39.37 7.41
C ILE A 105 1.02 -40.91 7.32
N ASN A 106 0.48 -41.46 6.23
CA ASN A 106 0.44 -42.91 5.99
C ASN A 106 1.74 -43.46 5.35
N GLY A 107 2.67 -42.60 4.89
CA GLY A 107 3.97 -42.96 4.34
C GLY A 107 5.12 -42.68 5.32
N PHE A 108 5.39 -43.61 6.24
CA PHE A 108 6.32 -43.47 7.35
C PHE A 108 7.76 -43.01 6.96
N PHE A 109 8.25 -41.99 7.68
CA PHE A 109 9.64 -41.61 8.00
C PHE A 109 10.60 -41.06 6.93
N GLU A 110 10.64 -41.54 5.68
CA GLU A 110 11.67 -41.06 4.73
C GLU A 110 11.38 -39.66 4.14
N HIS A 111 10.11 -39.22 4.12
CA HIS A 111 9.73 -37.90 3.61
C HIS A 111 9.76 -36.79 4.67
N ALA A 112 9.86 -37.14 5.97
CA ALA A 112 9.98 -36.15 7.04
C ALA A 112 11.28 -35.33 6.92
N LYS A 113 12.36 -35.92 6.39
CA LYS A 113 13.63 -35.21 6.10
C LYS A 113 13.47 -34.14 5.02
N LYS A 114 12.65 -34.41 3.99
CA LYS A 114 12.36 -33.44 2.91
C LYS A 114 11.51 -32.28 3.43
N TRP A 115 10.55 -32.55 4.30
CA TRP A 115 9.76 -31.50 4.96
C TRP A 115 10.57 -30.65 5.94
N ILE A 116 11.49 -31.26 6.71
CA ILE A 116 12.43 -30.50 7.57
C ILE A 116 13.35 -29.64 6.69
N HIS A 117 13.82 -30.16 5.56
CA HIS A 117 14.63 -29.39 4.61
C HIS A 117 13.87 -28.21 3.98
N ASP A 118 12.61 -28.41 3.56
CA ASP A 118 11.79 -27.36 2.95
C ASP A 118 11.29 -26.31 3.98
N MET A 119 11.14 -26.70 5.26
CA MET A 119 10.89 -25.76 6.37
C MET A 119 12.15 -25.00 6.81
N VAL A 120 13.34 -25.47 6.44
CA VAL A 120 14.64 -24.84 6.79
C VAL A 120 15.19 -23.95 5.66
N GLY A 121 14.63 -24.00 4.46
CA GLY A 121 15.24 -23.42 3.26
C GLY A 121 14.60 -22.18 2.61
N GLY A 122 13.50 -21.61 3.14
CA GLY A 122 12.87 -20.45 2.46
C GLY A 122 11.51 -19.99 3.00
N PRO A 123 10.91 -18.96 2.36
CA PRO A 123 9.60 -18.42 2.74
C PRO A 123 8.46 -19.42 2.48
N LYS A 124 7.34 -19.27 3.21
CA LYS A 124 6.16 -20.15 3.10
C LYS A 124 5.54 -20.17 1.70
N TYR A 125 5.63 -19.06 0.97
CA TYR A 125 5.13 -18.90 -0.40
C TYR A 125 6.25 -18.35 -1.29
N ASP A 126 6.31 -18.80 -2.55
CA ASP A 126 7.37 -18.42 -3.49
C ASP A 126 7.19 -17.02 -4.09
N GLY A 127 6.02 -16.39 -3.90
CA GLY A 127 5.70 -15.06 -4.41
C GLY A 127 5.45 -14.97 -5.91
N LYS A 128 5.66 -16.04 -6.70
CA LYS A 128 5.63 -15.95 -8.18
C LYS A 128 4.27 -15.51 -8.72
N TYR A 129 3.19 -16.08 -8.18
CA TYR A 129 1.84 -15.71 -8.57
C TYR A 129 1.53 -14.24 -8.23
N LEU A 130 1.90 -13.80 -7.01
CA LEU A 130 1.74 -12.41 -6.58
C LEU A 130 2.50 -11.45 -7.49
N HIS A 131 3.76 -11.73 -7.79
CA HIS A 131 4.59 -10.87 -8.65
C HIS A 131 4.02 -10.78 -10.07
N THR A 132 3.59 -11.91 -10.63
CA THR A 132 3.00 -11.96 -11.98
C THR A 132 1.72 -11.15 -12.02
N LEU A 133 0.80 -11.40 -11.07
CA LEU A 133 -0.48 -10.70 -10.97
C LEU A 133 -0.31 -9.19 -10.82
N VAL A 134 0.58 -8.74 -9.92
CA VAL A 134 0.81 -7.31 -9.68
C VAL A 134 1.41 -6.63 -10.92
N ARG A 135 2.34 -7.30 -11.61
CA ARG A 135 2.93 -6.77 -12.86
C ARG A 135 1.93 -6.73 -14.00
N GLU A 136 1.07 -7.73 -14.13
CA GLU A 136 -0.01 -7.74 -15.13
C GLU A 136 -1.01 -6.61 -14.91
N LEU A 137 -1.38 -6.35 -13.65
CA LEU A 137 -2.34 -5.30 -13.30
C LEU A 137 -1.79 -3.89 -13.45
N LEU A 138 -0.54 -3.67 -13.03
CA LEU A 138 0.04 -2.33 -12.97
C LEU A 138 0.88 -2.00 -14.21
N GLY A 139 1.28 -3.01 -14.99
CA GLY A 139 2.15 -2.83 -16.15
C GLY A 139 3.39 -2.00 -15.82
N GLU A 140 3.64 -0.99 -16.64
CA GLU A 140 4.75 -0.05 -16.49
C GLU A 140 4.40 1.20 -15.69
N THR A 141 3.26 1.19 -14.97
CA THR A 141 2.83 2.33 -14.14
C THR A 141 3.86 2.64 -13.07
N ARG A 142 4.28 3.89 -12.99
CA ARG A 142 5.24 4.41 -12.02
C ARG A 142 4.56 5.19 -10.90
N MET A 143 5.30 5.36 -9.81
CA MET A 143 4.76 5.95 -8.59
C MET A 143 4.31 7.40 -8.75
N HIS A 144 4.96 8.22 -9.59
CA HIS A 144 4.50 9.59 -9.84
C HIS A 144 3.13 9.67 -10.54
N GLN A 145 2.66 8.56 -11.15
CA GLN A 145 1.43 8.49 -11.92
C GLN A 145 0.20 8.16 -11.05
N THR A 146 0.36 7.99 -9.73
CA THR A 146 -0.79 7.74 -8.84
C THR A 146 -1.78 8.90 -8.84
N LEU A 147 -3.07 8.59 -8.75
CA LEU A 147 -4.15 9.60 -8.83
C LEU A 147 -4.17 10.56 -7.63
N THR A 148 -3.72 10.08 -6.48
CA THR A 148 -3.62 10.83 -5.23
C THR A 148 -2.18 10.77 -4.73
N SER A 149 -1.85 11.59 -3.73
CA SER A 149 -0.60 11.37 -2.99
C SER A 149 -0.71 10.04 -2.26
N VAL A 150 0.26 9.16 -2.48
CA VAL A 150 0.36 7.88 -1.80
C VAL A 150 1.62 7.82 -0.96
N VAL A 151 1.52 7.11 0.16
CA VAL A 151 2.62 6.86 1.08
C VAL A 151 2.65 5.36 1.37
N ILE A 152 3.75 4.71 1.02
CA ILE A 152 3.90 3.26 1.13
C ILE A 152 5.20 2.93 1.88
N PRO A 153 5.11 2.37 3.10
CA PRO A 153 6.29 1.92 3.83
C PRO A 153 6.79 0.56 3.33
N ALA A 154 8.10 0.41 3.33
CA ALA A 154 8.81 -0.86 3.18
C ALA A 154 10.01 -0.86 4.16
N TYR A 155 10.65 -2.00 4.38
CA TYR A 155 11.85 -2.07 5.20
C TYR A 155 13.04 -2.54 4.37
N ASP A 156 14.12 -1.76 4.32
CA ASP A 156 15.36 -2.13 3.63
C ASP A 156 16.23 -2.97 4.55
N ILE A 157 16.37 -4.25 4.22
CA ILE A 157 17.12 -5.22 5.05
C ILE A 157 18.63 -5.01 4.95
N LYS A 158 19.12 -4.47 3.83
CA LYS A 158 20.56 -4.23 3.62
C LYS A 158 20.99 -2.96 4.35
N LYS A 159 20.18 -1.90 4.26
CA LYS A 159 20.42 -0.61 4.92
C LYS A 159 19.85 -0.53 6.34
N ARG A 160 19.07 -1.52 6.78
CA ARG A 160 18.47 -1.68 8.11
C ARG A 160 17.62 -0.50 8.58
N HIS A 161 16.78 0.05 7.70
CA HIS A 161 15.86 1.13 8.03
C HIS A 161 14.53 1.03 7.28
N THR A 162 13.50 1.69 7.80
CA THR A 162 12.23 1.87 7.11
C THR A 162 12.39 2.81 5.93
N TYR A 163 12.12 2.32 4.74
CA TYR A 163 12.06 3.11 3.53
C TYR A 163 10.64 3.56 3.27
N ILE A 164 10.43 4.88 3.10
CA ILE A 164 9.14 5.40 2.68
C ILE A 164 9.20 5.78 1.21
N PHE A 165 8.32 5.16 0.44
CA PHE A 165 7.95 5.58 -0.89
C PHE A 165 6.82 6.60 -0.80
N SER A 166 6.91 7.69 -1.55
CA SER A 166 5.81 8.64 -1.70
C SER A 166 5.74 9.21 -3.11
N THR A 167 4.55 9.65 -3.53
CA THR A 167 4.34 10.30 -4.83
C THR A 167 5.23 11.54 -4.98
N GLU A 168 5.39 12.34 -3.92
CA GLU A 168 6.25 13.54 -3.95
C GLU A 168 7.73 13.19 -4.11
N LYS A 169 8.20 12.14 -3.42
CA LYS A 169 9.56 11.64 -3.61
C LYS A 169 9.77 11.06 -5.01
N ALA A 170 8.74 10.45 -5.59
CA ALA A 170 8.78 9.94 -6.95
C ALA A 170 8.94 11.05 -7.99
N LYS A 171 8.25 12.18 -7.80
CA LYS A 171 8.38 13.35 -8.68
C LYS A 171 9.77 14.01 -8.59
N ALA A 172 10.41 13.95 -7.42
CA ALA A 172 11.62 14.73 -7.15
C ALA A 172 12.93 13.94 -7.25
N ILE A 173 12.95 12.70 -6.76
CA ILE A 173 14.19 11.96 -6.50
C ILE A 173 14.22 10.65 -7.27
N GLU A 174 13.23 9.79 -7.12
CA GLU A 174 13.31 8.40 -7.60
C GLU A 174 11.94 7.82 -7.87
N ASP A 175 11.70 7.42 -9.12
CA ASP A 175 10.36 7.04 -9.56
C ASP A 175 10.30 5.53 -9.88
N PRO A 176 10.10 4.67 -8.87
CA PRO A 176 10.03 3.22 -9.08
C PRO A 176 8.77 2.82 -9.87
N LEU A 177 8.82 1.62 -10.46
CA LEU A 177 7.60 0.94 -10.89
C LEU A 177 6.71 0.71 -9.69
N LEU A 178 5.42 1.02 -9.83
CA LEU A 178 4.45 0.84 -8.78
C LEU A 178 4.35 -0.65 -8.38
N SER A 179 4.52 -1.56 -9.34
CA SER A 179 4.60 -3.00 -9.08
C SER A 179 5.73 -3.39 -8.14
N ASP A 180 6.91 -2.79 -8.27
CA ASP A 180 8.05 -3.10 -7.39
C ASP A 180 7.77 -2.61 -5.96
N VAL A 181 7.12 -1.46 -5.82
CA VAL A 181 6.69 -0.93 -4.52
C VAL A 181 5.64 -1.85 -3.88
N CYS A 182 4.62 -2.29 -4.62
CA CYS A 182 3.57 -3.20 -4.14
C CYS A 182 4.12 -4.54 -3.67
N ILE A 183 5.01 -5.13 -4.47
CA ILE A 183 5.64 -6.41 -4.16
C ILE A 183 6.48 -6.26 -2.88
N SER A 184 7.26 -5.18 -2.77
CA SER A 184 8.10 -4.90 -1.60
C SER A 184 7.30 -4.78 -0.31
N THR A 185 6.24 -3.95 -0.31
CA THR A 185 5.42 -3.73 0.90
C THR A 185 4.59 -4.97 1.28
N SER A 186 4.36 -5.90 0.34
CA SER A 186 3.65 -7.15 0.59
C SER A 186 4.56 -8.32 0.99
N ALA A 187 5.88 -8.13 0.95
CA ALA A 187 6.87 -9.18 1.18
C ALA A 187 7.08 -9.47 2.68
N ALA A 188 6.04 -9.99 3.34
CA ALA A 188 6.06 -10.26 4.78
C ALA A 188 7.10 -11.36 5.11
N PRO A 189 7.98 -11.14 6.11
CA PRO A 189 8.97 -12.14 6.52
C PRO A 189 8.32 -13.48 6.84
N THR A 190 9.04 -14.56 6.54
CA THR A 190 8.58 -15.96 6.64
C THR A 190 7.44 -16.34 5.69
N TYR A 191 6.74 -15.37 5.08
CA TYR A 191 5.65 -15.61 4.13
C TYR A 191 6.09 -15.49 2.67
N PHE A 192 6.81 -14.42 2.31
CA PHE A 192 7.27 -14.16 0.94
C PHE A 192 8.78 -13.85 0.91
N PRO A 193 9.45 -14.07 -0.22
CA PRO A 193 10.84 -13.68 -0.39
C PRO A 193 10.99 -12.14 -0.39
N PRO A 194 12.11 -11.58 0.10
CA PRO A 194 12.43 -10.17 -0.09
C PRO A 194 12.44 -9.79 -1.57
N HIS A 195 12.06 -8.55 -1.87
CA HIS A 195 12.07 -8.01 -3.23
C HIS A 195 13.32 -7.17 -3.48
N HIS A 196 13.94 -7.38 -4.64
CA HIS A 196 15.15 -6.67 -5.06
C HIS A 196 14.93 -6.01 -6.42
N PHE A 197 15.30 -4.74 -6.52
CA PHE A 197 15.26 -3.98 -7.76
C PHE A 197 16.16 -2.73 -7.66
N HIS A 198 16.31 -2.04 -8.78
CA HIS A 198 17.07 -0.79 -8.86
C HIS A 198 16.23 0.32 -9.47
N VAL A 199 16.52 1.56 -9.09
CA VAL A 199 15.89 2.77 -9.64
C VAL A 199 16.96 3.80 -9.93
N ASN A 200 16.82 4.51 -11.04
CA ASN A 200 17.62 5.70 -11.28
C ASN A 200 17.09 6.82 -10.38
N ALA A 201 17.92 7.24 -9.43
CA ALA A 201 17.62 8.33 -8.52
C ALA A 201 18.38 9.58 -8.94
N ARG A 202 17.81 10.75 -8.66
CA ARG A 202 18.47 12.04 -8.82
C ARG A 202 18.80 12.61 -7.45
N VAL A 203 20.08 12.74 -7.14
CA VAL A 203 20.57 13.26 -5.86
C VAL A 203 21.56 14.38 -6.15
N ASN A 204 21.32 15.57 -5.58
CA ASN A 204 22.14 16.76 -5.82
C ASN A 204 22.32 17.14 -7.31
N GLY A 205 21.34 16.79 -8.14
CA GLY A 205 21.37 17.07 -9.58
C GLY A 205 22.04 15.98 -10.42
N GLU A 206 22.69 14.98 -9.81
CA GLU A 206 23.36 13.87 -10.48
C GLU A 206 22.48 12.61 -10.48
N GLU A 207 22.63 11.77 -11.51
CA GLU A 207 21.96 10.47 -11.61
C GLU A 207 22.78 9.39 -10.89
N GLU A 208 22.12 8.63 -10.02
CA GLU A 208 22.70 7.51 -9.28
C GLU A 208 21.79 6.29 -9.40
N ILE A 209 22.37 5.09 -9.57
CA ILE A 209 21.60 3.84 -9.47
C ILE A 209 21.43 3.49 -8.00
N ARG A 210 20.19 3.55 -7.52
CA ARG A 210 19.83 3.13 -6.18
C ARG A 210 19.37 1.69 -6.16
N GLU A 211 20.01 0.90 -5.30
CA GLU A 211 19.62 -0.48 -5.02
C GLU A 211 18.64 -0.56 -3.84
N PHE A 212 17.63 -1.42 -3.99
CA PHE A 212 16.61 -1.73 -3.00
C PHE A 212 16.60 -3.23 -2.66
N ASN A 213 16.61 -3.56 -1.38
CA ASN A 213 16.48 -4.92 -0.84
C ASN A 213 15.38 -4.88 0.22
N LEU A 214 14.13 -5.09 -0.17
CA LEU A 214 12.97 -4.69 0.63
C LEU A 214 12.11 -5.86 1.10
N ILE A 215 11.52 -5.67 2.28
CA ILE A 215 10.46 -6.51 2.86
C ILE A 215 9.29 -5.63 3.31
N ASP A 216 8.20 -6.28 3.76
CA ASP A 216 6.97 -5.65 4.24
C ASP A 216 7.24 -4.55 5.28
N GLY A 217 6.62 -3.38 5.07
CA GLY A 217 6.74 -2.22 5.95
C GLY A 217 6.16 -2.45 7.34
N GLY A 218 5.23 -3.40 7.49
CA GLY A 218 4.64 -3.86 8.74
C GLY A 218 5.65 -4.42 9.75
N VAL A 219 6.85 -4.81 9.29
CA VAL A 219 7.97 -5.22 10.16
C VAL A 219 8.48 -4.06 11.02
N ALA A 220 8.46 -2.85 10.47
CA ALA A 220 8.83 -1.64 11.19
C ALA A 220 7.63 -0.82 11.66
N ALA A 221 6.49 -0.94 10.97
CA ALA A 221 5.29 -0.16 11.22
C ALA A 221 4.02 -0.97 10.87
N ASN A 222 3.60 -1.85 11.79
CA ASN A 222 2.37 -2.66 11.65
C ASN A 222 1.07 -1.83 11.61
N ASN A 223 1.17 -0.50 11.80
CA ASN A 223 0.08 0.44 11.61
C ASN A 223 0.64 1.71 10.91
N PRO A 224 0.36 1.95 9.63
CA PRO A 224 0.89 3.08 8.89
C PRO A 224 0.29 4.41 9.33
N VAL A 225 -0.76 4.44 10.16
CA VAL A 225 -1.44 5.68 10.59
C VAL A 225 -0.46 6.69 11.19
N SER A 226 0.51 6.26 12.00
CA SER A 226 1.53 7.16 12.57
C SER A 226 2.46 7.75 11.51
N HIS A 227 2.87 6.94 10.53
CA HIS A 227 3.73 7.38 9.43
C HIS A 227 2.98 8.27 8.45
N CYS A 228 1.69 8.00 8.22
CA CYS A 228 0.83 8.77 7.34
C CYS A 228 0.41 10.09 7.98
N PHE A 229 0.21 10.14 9.29
CA PHE A 229 0.07 11.41 10.02
C PHE A 229 1.34 12.25 9.93
N ILE A 230 2.52 11.64 10.16
CA ILE A 230 3.80 12.36 10.08
C ILE A 230 4.05 12.85 8.64
N LEU A 231 3.73 12.06 7.62
CA LEU A 231 3.94 12.47 6.22
C LEU A 231 2.87 13.43 5.70
N ALA A 232 1.61 13.33 6.14
CA ALA A 232 0.64 14.37 5.89
C ALA A 232 1.03 15.70 6.56
N LEU A 233 1.67 15.65 7.75
CA LEU A 233 2.25 16.82 8.42
C LEU A 233 3.50 17.34 7.69
N ILE A 234 4.34 16.46 7.13
CA ILE A 234 5.53 16.85 6.35
C ILE A 234 5.13 17.42 4.97
N ASP A 235 4.20 16.80 4.26
CA ASP A 235 3.68 17.30 2.97
C ASP A 235 2.91 18.62 3.18
N SER A 236 2.15 18.77 4.27
CA SER A 236 1.52 20.05 4.61
C SER A 236 2.52 21.12 5.10
N ALA A 237 3.67 20.73 5.66
CA ALA A 237 4.76 21.65 5.98
C ALA A 237 5.58 22.05 4.74
N LEU A 238 5.79 21.13 3.78
CA LEU A 238 6.45 21.40 2.50
C LEU A 238 5.60 22.31 1.59
N VAL A 239 4.27 22.25 1.70
CA VAL A 239 3.36 23.20 1.02
C VAL A 239 3.37 24.59 1.66
N ILE A 240 3.94 24.75 2.87
CA ILE A 240 4.11 26.04 3.55
C ILE A 240 5.52 26.63 3.34
N GLU A 241 6.48 25.82 2.87
CA GLU A 241 7.87 26.26 2.59
C GLU A 241 8.24 26.25 1.08
N VAL A 242 7.27 26.50 0.20
CA VAL A 242 7.52 26.97 -1.19
C VAL A 242 6.74 28.25 -1.46
#